data_AF-A0A523HVK3-F1
#
_entry.id   AF-A0A523HVK3-F1
#
_cell.length_a   1.000
_cell.length_b   1.000
_cell.length_c   1.000
_cell.angle_alpha   90.00
_cell.angle_beta   90.00
_cell.angle_gamma   90.00
#
_symmetry.space_group_name_H-M   'P 1'
#
loop_
_entity.id
_entity.type
_entity.pdbx_description
1 polymer ?
#
loop_
_entity_poly.entity_id
_entity_poly.type
_entity_poly.pdbx_seq_one_letter_code
_entity_poly.pdbx_strand_id
1 'polypeptide(L)'
;MKRIIICCDGTSSKPDVEYVTNVVKVARGVAGSTSDSATAQVVFYDQGVGTHGFKDSITGGAFGHGLAKIIHEAYRFIVLNY
;
A
#
# COMPACT_ATOMS: atom_id res chain seq x y z
N MET A 1 -9.49 9.00 -18.26
CA MET A 1 -8.21 8.98 -17.54
C MET A 1 -8.50 8.73 -16.07
N LYS A 2 -7.72 7.91 -15.35
CA LYS A 2 -7.87 7.67 -13.90
C LYS A 2 -6.58 8.07 -13.19
N ARG A 3 -6.67 8.49 -11.93
CA ARG A 3 -5.50 8.65 -11.05
C ARG A 3 -5.32 7.37 -10.26
N ILE A 4 -4.14 6.76 -10.37
CA ILE A 4 -3.76 5.56 -9.63
C ILE A 4 -2.78 6.00 -8.54
N ILE A 5 -3.14 5.78 -7.28
CA ILE A 5 -2.33 6.15 -6.11
C ILE A 5 -1.84 4.86 -5.46
N ILE A 6 -0.52 4.73 -5.30
CA ILE A 6 0.13 3.58 -4.67
C ILE A 6 0.72 4.02 -3.33
N CYS A 7 0.24 3.42 -2.24
CA CYS A 7 0.66 3.72 -0.88
C CYS A 7 1.31 2.47 -0.25
N CYS A 8 2.64 2.38 -0.32
CA CYS A 8 3.40 1.32 0.33
C CYS A 8 3.92 1.82 1.69
N ASP A 9 3.56 1.13 2.77
CA ASP A 9 3.93 1.55 4.13
C ASP A 9 5.36 1.11 4.53
N GLY A 10 5.89 1.72 5.60
CA GLY A 10 7.24 1.44 6.09
C GLY A 10 7.38 0.06 6.75
N THR A 11 8.60 -0.49 6.79
CA THR A 11 8.94 -1.76 7.46
C THR A 11 8.23 -1.96 8.80
N SER A 12 7.64 -3.14 8.99
CA SER A 12 6.91 -3.53 10.21
C SER A 12 5.69 -2.65 10.55
N SER A 13 5.23 -1.77 9.66
CA SER A 13 4.05 -0.93 9.87
C SER A 13 2.76 -1.69 9.57
N LYS A 14 1.82 -1.67 10.52
CA LYS A 14 0.49 -2.28 10.39
C LYS A 14 -0.60 -1.20 10.39
N PRO A 15 -1.71 -1.37 9.65
CA PRO A 15 -2.78 -0.37 9.57
C PRO A 15 -3.74 -0.38 10.78
N ASP A 16 -3.60 -1.38 11.66
CA ASP A 16 -4.48 -1.65 12.81
C ASP A 16 -3.71 -1.47 14.14
N VAL A 17 -3.16 -0.27 14.32
CA VAL A 17 -2.47 0.17 15.54
C VAL A 17 -3.03 1.53 15.96
N GLU A 18 -2.94 1.87 17.25
CA GLU A 18 -3.48 3.12 17.81
C GLU A 18 -2.98 4.36 17.06
N TYR A 19 -1.71 4.37 16.66
CA TYR A 19 -1.09 5.45 15.90
C TYR A 19 -0.69 4.97 14.50
N VAL A 20 -1.61 5.15 13.55
CA VAL A 20 -1.36 4.78 12.15
C VAL A 20 -0.33 5.69 11.48
N THR A 21 0.38 5.14 10.50
CA THR A 21 1.39 5.87 9.73
C THR A 21 0.78 6.98 8.89
N ASN A 22 1.61 7.94 8.45
CA ASN A 22 1.16 8.96 7.53
C ASN A 22 0.76 8.37 6.15
N VAL A 23 1.33 7.22 5.76
CA VAL A 23 0.95 6.51 4.54
C VAL A 23 -0.49 6.02 4.63
N VAL A 24 -0.89 5.43 5.76
CA VAL A 24 -2.28 5.04 6.03
C VAL A 24 -3.21 6.25 6.00
N LYS A 25 -2.80 7.36 6.62
CA LYS A 25 -3.60 8.60 6.62
C LYS A 25 -3.84 9.12 5.21
N VAL A 26 -2.80 9.12 4.36
CA VAL A 26 -2.93 9.50 2.95
C VAL A 26 -3.85 8.53 2.21
N ALA A 27 -3.63 7.22 2.32
CA ALA A 27 -4.44 6.22 1.63
C ALA A 27 -5.94 6.34 1.98
N ARG A 28 -6.27 6.56 3.26
CA ARG A 28 -7.64 6.77 3.74
C ARG A 28 -8.22 8.14 3.37
N GLY A 29 -7.38 9.13 3.14
CA GLY A 29 -7.78 10.51 2.84
C GLY A 29 -8.04 10.81 1.37
N VAL A 30 -7.65 9.91 0.45
CA VAL A 30 -7.90 10.10 -0.98
C VAL A 30 -9.37 9.85 -1.31
N ALA A 31 -10.03 10.86 -1.86
CA ALA A 31 -11.40 10.77 -2.36
C ALA A 31 -11.48 9.93 -3.65
N GLY A 32 -12.59 9.23 -3.87
CA GLY A 32 -12.79 8.35 -5.04
C GLY A 32 -12.86 9.07 -6.39
N SER A 33 -12.98 10.40 -6.40
CA SER A 33 -12.89 11.24 -7.59
C SER A 33 -12.20 12.56 -7.25
N THR A 34 -11.73 13.27 -8.26
CA THR A 34 -11.21 14.65 -8.11
C THR A 34 -12.31 15.60 -7.64
N SER A 35 -11.92 16.79 -7.17
CA SER A 35 -12.86 17.80 -6.65
C SER A 35 -13.90 18.26 -7.67
N ASP A 36 -13.54 18.25 -8.96
CA ASP A 36 -14.41 18.51 -10.10
C ASP A 36 -15.23 17.28 -10.54
N SER A 37 -15.08 16.15 -9.85
CA SER A 37 -15.66 14.84 -10.19
C SER A 37 -15.30 14.31 -11.58
N ALA A 38 -14.36 14.93 -12.30
CA ALA A 38 -14.04 14.60 -13.69
C ALA A 38 -13.13 13.37 -13.81
N THR A 39 -12.35 13.06 -12.77
CA THR A 39 -11.35 11.99 -12.80
C THR A 39 -11.54 11.04 -11.62
N ALA A 40 -11.79 9.77 -11.92
CA ALA A 40 -11.81 8.71 -10.89
C ALA A 40 -10.41 8.51 -10.29
N GLN A 41 -10.36 8.27 -8.99
CA GLN A 41 -9.14 8.00 -8.25
C GLN A 41 -9.26 6.61 -7.61
N VAL A 42 -8.24 5.78 -7.81
CA VAL A 42 -8.15 4.43 -7.22
C VAL A 42 -6.89 4.34 -6.38
N VAL A 43 -7.03 3.76 -5.19
CA VAL A 43 -5.97 3.71 -4.19
C VAL A 43 -5.63 2.26 -3.91
N PHE A 44 -4.33 1.96 -3.97
CA PHE A 44 -3.76 0.73 -3.46
C PHE A 44 -2.99 1.06 -2.18
N TYR A 45 -3.23 0.30 -1.12
CA TYR A 45 -2.43 0.35 0.11
C TYR A 45 -1.92 -1.05 0.42
N ASP A 46 -0.63 -1.14 0.76
CA ASP A 46 -0.04 -2.33 1.35
C ASP A 46 0.73 -1.97 2.62
N GLN A 47 0.65 -2.86 3.59
CA GLN A 47 1.34 -2.76 4.86
C GLN A 47 2.84 -3.03 4.70
N GLY A 48 3.60 -2.66 5.73
CA GLY A 48 5.06 -2.78 5.70
C GLY A 48 5.55 -4.21 5.52
N VAL A 49 6.72 -4.37 4.87
CA VAL A 49 7.44 -5.65 4.84
C VAL A 49 7.62 -6.23 6.25
N GLY A 50 7.47 -7.55 6.40
CA GLY A 50 7.60 -8.25 7.69
C GLY A 50 6.34 -8.27 8.57
N THR A 51 5.19 -7.80 8.06
CA THR A 51 3.90 -7.79 8.80
C THR A 51 2.90 -8.88 8.36
N HIS A 52 3.18 -9.57 7.24
CA HIS A 52 2.35 -10.61 6.64
C HIS A 52 2.56 -12.00 7.29
N GLY A 53 2.43 -12.13 8.62
CA GLY A 53 2.40 -13.44 9.30
C GLY A 53 3.18 -13.53 10.62
N PHE A 54 2.80 -14.50 11.48
CA PHE A 54 3.32 -14.69 12.85
C PHE A 54 4.82 -15.08 12.93
N LYS A 55 5.46 -15.39 11.79
CA LYS A 55 6.84 -15.91 11.72
C LYS A 55 7.79 -15.09 10.82
N ASP A 56 7.36 -13.93 10.33
CA ASP A 56 8.10 -13.18 9.30
C ASP A 56 9.09 -12.13 9.83
N SER A 57 9.21 -11.98 11.14
CA SER A 57 9.86 -10.79 11.70
C SER A 57 11.38 -10.88 11.96
N ILE A 58 12.08 -12.00 11.69
CA ILE A 58 13.46 -12.18 12.24
C ILE A 58 14.54 -12.64 11.23
N THR A 59 14.36 -12.60 9.91
CA THR A 59 15.49 -12.92 9.00
C THR A 59 15.57 -11.98 7.80
N GLY A 60 16.77 -11.45 7.51
CA GLY A 60 17.03 -10.55 6.39
C GLY A 60 16.64 -11.09 5.00
N GLY A 61 16.32 -12.39 4.87
CA GLY A 61 15.74 -12.98 3.66
C GLY A 61 14.24 -12.72 3.47
N ALA A 62 13.46 -12.58 4.55
CA ALA A 62 12.03 -12.28 4.50
C ALA A 62 11.76 -10.84 4.02
N PHE A 63 12.69 -9.92 4.29
CA PHE A 63 12.66 -8.55 3.77
C PHE A 63 12.72 -8.53 2.24
N GLY A 64 13.57 -9.35 1.62
CA GLY A 64 13.69 -9.42 0.15
C GLY A 64 12.47 -10.04 -0.52
N HIS A 65 11.96 -11.17 0.00
CA HIS A 65 10.76 -11.82 -0.55
C HIS A 65 9.49 -11.00 -0.32
N GLY A 66 9.34 -10.43 0.88
CA GLY A 66 8.23 -9.55 1.22
C GLY A 66 8.20 -8.30 0.35
N LEU A 67 9.36 -7.68 0.10
CA LEU A 67 9.46 -6.51 -0.78
C LEU A 67 9.09 -6.86 -2.23
N ALA A 68 9.60 -7.98 -2.76
CA ALA A 68 9.26 -8.42 -4.12
C ALA A 68 7.75 -8.67 -4.28
N LYS A 69 7.10 -9.25 -3.25
CA LYS A 69 5.65 -9.44 -3.23
C LYS A 69 4.90 -8.11 -3.32
N ILE A 70 5.24 -7.13 -2.48
CA ILE A 70 4.60 -5.80 -2.49
C ILE A 70 4.77 -5.14 -3.87
N ILE A 71 5.97 -5.22 -4.46
CA ILE A 71 6.24 -4.69 -5.79
C ILE A 71 5.34 -5.36 -6.83
N HIS A 72 5.26 -6.69 -6.84
CA HIS A 72 4.41 -7.42 -7.78
C HIS A 72 2.93 -7.07 -7.62
N GLU A 73 2.43 -6.95 -6.39
CA GLU A 73 1.03 -6.58 -6.12
C GLU A 73 0.72 -5.14 -6.56
N ALA A 74 1.61 -4.19 -6.28
CA ALA A 74 1.48 -2.81 -6.74
C ALA A 74 1.47 -2.73 -8.28
N TYR A 75 2.40 -3.40 -8.96
CA TYR A 75 2.41 -3.45 -10.43
C TYR A 75 1.15 -4.11 -11.00
N ARG A 76 0.70 -5.22 -10.40
CA ARG A 76 -0.56 -5.86 -10.79
C ARG A 76 -1.74 -4.91 -10.65
N PHE A 77 -1.80 -4.14 -9.57
CA PHE A 77 -2.84 -3.14 -9.39
C PHE A 77 -2.79 -2.05 -10.46
N ILE A 78 -1.60 -1.52 -10.78
CA ILE A 78 -1.42 -0.53 -11.84
C ILE A 78 -1.94 -1.10 -13.17
N VAL A 79 -1.50 -2.29 -13.57
CA VAL A 79 -1.87 -2.92 -14.85
C VAL A 79 -3.38 -3.18 -14.95
N LEU A 80 -4.03 -3.57 -13.85
CA LEU A 80 -5.47 -3.82 -13.84
C LEU A 80 -6.33 -2.55 -13.81
N ASN A 81 -5.74 -1.40 -13.48
CA ASN A 81 -6.46 -0.14 -13.33
C ASN A 81 -6.09 0.95 -14.36
N TYR A 82 -5.02 0.73 -15.13
CA TYR A 82 -4.62 1.55 -16.28
C TYR A 82 -5.73 1.58 -17.34
#